data_AF-A0A9P8AKH9-F1
#
_entry.id   AF-A0A9P8AKH9-F1
#
_cell.length_a   1.000
_cell.length_b   1.000
_cell.length_c   1.000
_cell.angle_alpha   90.00
_cell.angle_beta   90.00
_cell.angle_gamma   90.00
#
_symmetry.space_group_name_H-M   'P 1'
#
loop_
_entity.id
_entity.type
_entity.pdbx_description
1 polymer ?
#
loop_
_entity_poly.entity_id
_entity_poly.type
_entity_poly.pdbx_seq_one_letter_code
_entity_poly.pdbx_strand_id
1 'polypeptide(L)'
;MKLLSCVSAALVCFGLVQGSSYPKKDEELSLPALLKIDKLKTLDSHWYTSGNIRLDNGRLIIDSSNEGYGGIWSKQTLKPTSDEWTIEYVFRSTANEEDLKYGDKNGFLFFMVNADSFDVKNTANFGGPSKFDGFQFLINNKEQPGLKIFNNDGTKEIANQISESIGNCRFSFINTDVPFTIRVSYSKSRKWFKVQIDNNVCFKTDKITIPLNLIKLGLAGSVTSPSKELYDVLKLSVWDSLTPDAIDDHGILVDGRIKAAVKQEVVQAHPPTQGRQSIMEKNRQLREQLTGQQKVDLQPVLQRLDGLQKLINGLPHPGSTPVQDNNNNDNINEQMIKLQESFEDFKITLTGQFKELLQGISQLNEKVIGEVREQQSNIEEIGKKVDLLMNHHKEIQYQNQKQDRMESPRDNPDLIKVIIKWILLPIAISILILSIFIFRLRHDIKHSKLL
;
A
#
# COMPACT_ATOMS: atom_id res chain seq x y z
N MET A 1 44.91 -50.07 -36.09
CA MET A 1 43.97 -49.63 -37.13
C MET A 1 42.98 -48.68 -36.46
N LYS A 2 42.99 -47.41 -36.89
CA LYS A 2 42.26 -46.29 -36.30
C LYS A 2 40.75 -46.49 -36.43
N LEU A 3 39.96 -46.23 -35.40
CA LEU A 3 38.62 -45.63 -35.49
C LEU A 3 38.10 -45.23 -34.09
N LEU A 4 37.68 -43.97 -34.02
CA LEU A 4 36.78 -43.32 -33.06
C LEU A 4 37.32 -42.87 -31.68
N SER A 5 38.10 -41.80 -31.75
CA SER A 5 37.85 -40.59 -30.97
C SER A 5 36.51 -39.97 -31.38
N CYS A 6 35.65 -39.64 -30.41
CA CYS A 6 34.63 -38.58 -30.38
C CYS A 6 33.37 -39.04 -29.61
N VAL A 7 33.34 -38.87 -28.28
CA VAL A 7 32.19 -38.34 -27.52
C VAL A 7 32.73 -37.77 -26.21
N SER A 8 33.12 -36.50 -26.22
CA SER A 8 33.39 -35.71 -25.01
C SER A 8 32.98 -34.28 -25.30
N ALA A 9 31.67 -34.05 -25.33
CA ALA A 9 31.05 -32.72 -25.34
C ALA A 9 29.52 -32.87 -25.16
N ALA A 10 29.08 -33.12 -23.94
CA ALA A 10 27.70 -32.91 -23.51
C ALA A 10 27.67 -32.72 -21.99
N LEU A 11 28.44 -31.74 -21.50
CA LEU A 11 28.21 -31.09 -20.22
C LEU A 11 27.71 -29.68 -20.53
N VAL A 12 26.84 -29.18 -19.67
CA VAL A 12 26.22 -27.84 -19.63
C VAL A 12 24.79 -27.78 -20.20
N CYS A 13 23.90 -27.23 -19.36
CA CYS A 13 22.48 -26.95 -19.54
C CYS A 13 21.48 -28.05 -19.14
N PHE A 14 21.53 -28.49 -17.88
CA PHE A 14 20.27 -28.77 -17.17
C PHE A 14 19.96 -27.57 -16.28
N GLY A 15 18.94 -26.82 -16.69
CA GLY A 15 18.43 -25.68 -15.96
C GLY A 15 17.93 -26.09 -14.58
N LEU A 16 18.35 -25.32 -13.58
CA LEU A 16 17.67 -25.22 -12.30
C LEU A 16 16.25 -24.71 -12.56
N VAL A 17 15.28 -25.62 -12.69
CA VAL A 17 13.88 -25.29 -12.46
C VAL A 17 13.75 -25.10 -10.95
N GLN A 18 13.93 -23.87 -10.49
CA GLN A 18 13.51 -23.47 -9.16
C GLN A 18 11.99 -23.63 -9.12
N GLY A 19 11.51 -24.74 -8.56
CA GLY A 19 10.15 -24.77 -8.03
C GLY A 19 10.03 -23.63 -7.03
N SER A 20 9.09 -22.71 -7.26
CA SER A 20 8.84 -21.60 -6.34
C SER A 20 8.25 -22.18 -5.05
N SER A 21 9.12 -22.61 -4.14
CA SER A 21 8.76 -22.83 -2.74
C SER A 21 8.21 -21.50 -2.25
N TYR A 22 6.91 -21.44 -1.96
CA TYR A 22 6.35 -20.28 -1.28
C TYR A 22 7.15 -20.04 0.01
N PRO A 23 7.52 -18.79 0.32
CA PRO A 23 8.30 -18.47 1.51
C PRO A 23 7.57 -18.98 2.74
N LYS A 24 8.30 -19.65 3.63
CA LYS A 24 7.73 -20.24 4.84
C LYS A 24 7.46 -19.13 5.86
N LYS A 25 6.22 -19.07 6.34
CA LYS A 25 5.83 -18.13 7.39
C LYS A 25 6.41 -18.55 8.73
N ASP A 26 6.96 -17.60 9.49
CA ASP A 26 7.41 -17.80 10.87
C ASP A 26 6.20 -17.64 11.81
N GLU A 27 5.66 -18.75 12.29
CA GLU A 27 4.47 -18.75 13.14
C GLU A 27 4.74 -18.25 14.58
N GLU A 28 5.99 -18.24 15.05
CA GLU A 28 6.30 -17.72 16.39
C GLU A 28 6.36 -16.19 16.43
N LEU A 29 6.72 -15.58 15.29
CA LEU A 29 6.77 -14.13 15.11
C LEU A 29 5.54 -13.54 14.42
N SER A 30 4.64 -14.39 13.95
CA SER A 30 3.39 -13.98 13.34
C SER A 30 2.23 -14.04 14.32
N LEU A 31 1.24 -13.17 14.14
CA LEU A 31 -0.04 -13.34 14.82
C LEU A 31 -0.79 -14.54 14.20
N PRO A 32 -1.42 -15.38 15.05
CA PRO A 32 -2.32 -16.41 14.57
C PRO A 32 -3.56 -15.77 13.92
N ALA A 33 -4.39 -16.58 13.25
CA ALA A 33 -5.68 -16.12 12.75
C ALA A 33 -6.55 -15.65 13.94
N LEU A 34 -6.66 -14.33 14.13
CA LEU A 34 -7.32 -13.74 15.30
C LEU A 34 -8.79 -14.13 15.43
N LEU A 35 -9.46 -14.49 14.33
CA LEU A 35 -10.83 -15.04 14.30
C LEU A 35 -10.97 -16.39 15.01
N LYS A 36 -9.87 -17.13 15.21
CA LYS A 36 -9.86 -18.47 15.82
C LYS A 36 -9.52 -18.44 17.31
N ILE A 37 -9.25 -17.27 17.88
CA ILE A 37 -8.92 -17.12 19.29
C ILE A 37 -10.05 -16.42 20.03
N ASP A 38 -10.39 -16.93 21.20
CA ASP A 38 -11.50 -16.39 22.00
C ASP A 38 -11.05 -15.36 23.04
N LYS A 39 -9.78 -15.43 23.47
CA LYS A 39 -9.24 -14.62 24.56
C LYS A 39 -7.86 -14.08 24.20
N LEU A 40 -7.61 -12.83 24.59
CA LEU A 40 -6.31 -12.17 24.40
C LEU A 40 -5.17 -12.96 25.05
N LYS A 41 -5.41 -13.56 26.23
CA LYS A 41 -4.45 -14.36 27.00
C LYS A 41 -3.86 -15.54 26.20
N THR A 42 -4.53 -16.01 25.15
CA THR A 42 -4.01 -17.05 24.27
C THR A 42 -2.75 -16.61 23.52
N LEU A 43 -2.55 -15.29 23.33
CA LEU A 43 -1.36 -14.74 22.70
C LEU A 43 -0.14 -14.71 23.64
N ASP A 44 -0.33 -14.86 24.95
CA ASP A 44 0.73 -14.73 25.95
C ASP A 44 1.86 -15.75 25.79
N SER A 45 1.70 -16.83 25.03
CA SER A 45 2.80 -17.77 24.76
C SER A 45 3.90 -17.14 23.91
N HIS A 46 3.55 -16.28 22.94
CA HIS A 46 4.49 -15.69 21.98
C HIS A 46 4.55 -14.16 22.05
N TRP A 47 3.59 -13.53 22.72
CA TRP A 47 3.43 -12.07 22.75
C TRP A 47 3.33 -11.54 24.17
N TYR A 48 3.87 -10.34 24.39
CA TYR A 48 3.63 -9.52 25.58
C TYR A 48 2.65 -8.42 25.21
N THR A 49 1.56 -8.29 25.96
CA THR A 49 0.56 -7.22 25.77
C THR A 49 0.68 -6.16 26.85
N SER A 50 0.40 -4.91 26.51
CA SER A 50 0.43 -3.76 27.42
C SER A 50 -0.72 -2.79 27.15
N GLY A 51 -1.05 -1.99 28.16
CA GLY A 51 -2.11 -0.98 28.07
C GLY A 51 -3.50 -1.60 27.86
N ASN A 52 -4.33 -0.92 27.09
CA ASN A 52 -5.73 -1.24 26.86
C ASN A 52 -6.01 -2.18 25.68
N ILE A 53 -4.97 -2.80 25.11
CA ILE A 53 -5.17 -3.64 23.93
C ILE A 53 -6.17 -4.76 24.25
N ARG A 54 -7.20 -4.89 23.41
CA ARG A 54 -8.24 -5.90 23.60
C ARG A 54 -8.51 -6.68 22.33
N LEU A 55 -8.87 -7.94 22.49
CA LEU A 55 -9.33 -8.78 21.40
C LEU A 55 -10.86 -8.66 21.30
N ASP A 56 -11.36 -8.27 20.14
CA ASP A 56 -12.79 -8.25 19.84
C ASP A 56 -13.02 -8.75 18.41
N ASN A 57 -13.94 -9.69 18.21
CA ASN A 57 -14.40 -10.15 16.90
C ASN A 57 -13.27 -10.39 15.88
N GLY A 58 -12.20 -11.07 16.32
CA GLY A 58 -11.07 -11.43 15.47
C GLY A 58 -10.12 -10.30 15.08
N ARG A 59 -10.04 -9.22 15.86
CA ARG A 59 -9.07 -8.14 15.71
C ARG A 59 -8.60 -7.62 17.06
N LEU A 60 -7.39 -7.09 17.11
CA LEU A 60 -6.88 -6.38 18.28
C LEU A 60 -7.24 -4.90 18.16
N ILE A 61 -7.81 -4.32 19.22
CA ILE A 61 -8.31 -2.95 19.25
C ILE A 61 -7.48 -2.14 20.24
N ILE A 62 -7.09 -0.94 19.80
CA ILE A 62 -6.50 0.12 20.63
C ILE A 62 -7.42 1.34 20.48
N ASP A 63 -7.98 1.84 21.57
CA ASP A 63 -8.88 2.99 21.58
C ASP A 63 -8.54 3.96 22.73
N SER A 64 -9.42 4.92 23.00
CA SER A 64 -9.24 5.91 24.06
C SER A 64 -9.63 5.43 25.46
N SER A 65 -10.06 4.17 25.62
CA SER A 65 -10.43 3.60 26.91
C SER A 65 -9.21 3.28 27.78
N ASN A 66 -9.37 3.19 29.10
CA ASN A 66 -8.39 2.61 30.04
C ASN A 66 -6.90 2.94 29.73
N GLU A 67 -6.49 4.18 29.99
CA GLU A 67 -5.15 4.76 29.73
C GLU A 67 -4.91 5.29 28.31
N GLY A 68 -5.75 4.93 27.33
CA GLY A 68 -5.72 5.49 25.98
C GLY A 68 -4.49 5.09 25.17
N TYR A 69 -3.80 4.02 25.56
CA TYR A 69 -2.72 3.41 24.77
C TYR A 69 -2.73 1.91 24.95
N GLY A 70 -2.20 1.19 23.95
CA GLY A 70 -2.10 -0.27 23.97
C GLY A 70 -0.97 -0.75 23.08
N GLY A 71 -0.44 -1.93 23.38
CA GLY A 71 0.66 -2.50 22.62
C GLY A 71 0.78 -4.01 22.72
N ILE A 72 1.46 -4.59 21.73
CA ILE A 72 1.77 -6.01 21.66
C ILE A 72 3.17 -6.22 21.08
N TRP A 73 3.99 -7.00 21.76
CA TRP A 73 5.41 -7.17 21.49
C TRP A 73 5.78 -8.65 21.39
N SER A 74 6.63 -9.00 20.42
CA SER A 74 7.09 -10.38 20.26
C SER A 74 8.00 -10.78 21.41
N LYS A 75 7.79 -11.97 21.98
CA LYS A 75 8.72 -12.58 22.95
C LYS A 75 9.95 -13.13 22.25
N GLN A 76 9.73 -13.71 21.07
CA GLN A 76 10.79 -14.20 20.20
C GLN A 76 11.39 -13.06 19.37
N THR A 77 12.59 -13.29 18.88
CA THR A 77 13.35 -12.33 18.06
C THR A 77 13.52 -12.89 16.66
N LEU A 78 13.30 -12.06 15.64
CA LEU A 78 13.70 -12.36 14.28
C LEU A 78 15.23 -12.45 14.21
N LYS A 79 15.72 -13.62 13.76
CA LYS A 79 17.12 -13.89 13.48
C LYS A 79 17.29 -13.94 11.97
N PRO A 80 17.91 -12.94 11.32
CA PRO A 80 18.06 -12.90 9.87
C PRO A 80 19.07 -13.97 9.38
N THR A 81 18.67 -15.23 9.29
CA THR A 81 19.55 -16.33 8.87
C THR A 81 19.86 -16.32 7.37
N SER A 82 18.97 -15.73 6.57
CA SER A 82 18.99 -15.69 5.11
C SER A 82 19.42 -14.34 4.54
N ASP A 83 19.79 -13.37 5.39
CA ASP A 83 20.03 -11.96 5.00
C ASP A 83 18.83 -11.29 4.27
N GLU A 84 17.65 -11.92 4.31
CA GLU A 84 16.40 -11.47 3.70
C GLU A 84 15.22 -11.73 4.64
N TRP A 85 14.21 -10.88 4.63
CA TRP A 85 12.97 -11.11 5.37
C TRP A 85 11.86 -10.20 4.86
N THR A 86 10.62 -10.60 5.18
CA THR A 86 9.42 -9.80 4.92
C THR A 86 8.56 -9.77 6.19
N ILE A 87 8.05 -8.60 6.53
CA ILE A 87 7.07 -8.41 7.60
C ILE A 87 5.87 -7.69 7.01
N GLU A 88 4.68 -8.24 7.21
CA GLU A 88 3.42 -7.61 6.82
C GLU A 88 2.52 -7.42 8.03
N TYR A 89 1.98 -6.23 8.21
CA TYR A 89 0.89 -6.02 9.14
C TYR A 89 -0.29 -5.37 8.45
N VAL A 90 -1.48 -5.74 8.91
CA VAL A 90 -2.76 -5.26 8.39
C VAL A 90 -3.48 -4.54 9.50
N PHE A 91 -3.78 -3.27 9.25
CA PHE A 91 -4.43 -2.41 10.23
C PHE A 91 -5.48 -1.51 9.55
N ARG A 92 -6.40 -0.95 10.34
CA ARG A 92 -7.27 0.15 9.93
C ARG A 92 -7.46 1.14 11.07
N SER A 93 -7.85 2.36 10.73
CA SER A 93 -8.30 3.37 11.68
C SER A 93 -9.75 3.75 11.38
N THR A 94 -10.60 3.70 12.40
CA THR A 94 -11.96 4.23 12.34
C THR A 94 -12.04 5.44 13.25
N ALA A 95 -12.43 6.60 12.71
CA ALA A 95 -12.52 7.85 13.45
C ALA A 95 -13.57 8.78 12.82
N ASN A 96 -13.95 9.84 13.53
CA ASN A 96 -14.77 10.92 12.98
C ASN A 96 -13.88 12.02 12.36
N GLU A 97 -14.44 12.89 11.53
CA GLU A 97 -13.69 14.03 10.96
C GLU A 97 -13.08 14.93 12.05
N GLU A 98 -13.75 15.07 13.19
CA GLU A 98 -13.23 15.82 14.33
C GLU A 98 -11.93 15.24 14.90
N ASP A 99 -11.67 13.94 14.72
CA ASP A 99 -10.49 13.28 15.27
C ASP A 99 -9.20 13.69 14.56
N LEU A 100 -9.30 14.28 13.36
CA LEU A 100 -8.16 14.82 12.62
C LEU A 100 -7.36 15.85 13.43
N LYS A 101 -8.02 16.59 14.34
CA LYS A 101 -7.36 17.59 15.22
C LYS A 101 -6.46 16.97 16.28
N TYR A 102 -6.58 15.66 16.54
CA TYR A 102 -5.75 14.94 17.49
C TYR A 102 -4.56 14.23 16.85
N GLY A 103 -4.23 14.54 15.58
CA GLY A 103 -3.11 13.93 14.85
C GLY A 103 -1.74 13.97 15.53
N ASP A 104 -1.53 14.91 16.47
CA ASP A 104 -0.32 15.03 17.27
C ASP A 104 -0.29 14.13 18.51
N LYS A 105 -1.46 13.65 18.96
CA LYS A 105 -1.67 12.85 20.17
C LYS A 105 -2.09 11.40 19.88
N ASN A 106 -2.76 11.21 18.75
CA ASN A 106 -3.15 9.91 18.23
C ASN A 106 -2.08 9.40 17.28
N GLY A 107 -1.82 8.09 17.33
CA GLY A 107 -0.92 7.46 16.39
C GLY A 107 -0.85 5.96 16.57
N PHE A 108 -0.51 5.29 15.48
CA PHE A 108 -0.23 3.87 15.44
C PHE A 108 1.23 3.64 15.03
N LEU A 109 1.87 2.70 15.70
CA LEU A 109 3.30 2.43 15.62
C LEU A 109 3.54 0.96 15.31
N PHE A 110 4.41 0.72 14.34
CA PHE A 110 5.12 -0.56 14.23
C PHE A 110 6.60 -0.33 14.57
N PHE A 111 7.18 -1.24 15.34
CA PHE A 111 8.56 -1.22 15.79
C PHE A 111 9.33 -2.44 15.30
N MET A 112 10.57 -2.18 14.88
CA MET A 112 11.56 -3.20 14.54
C MET A 112 12.87 -2.81 15.20
N VAL A 113 13.12 -3.34 16.40
CA VAL A 113 14.15 -2.82 17.31
C VAL A 113 15.06 -3.93 17.83
N ASN A 114 16.27 -3.57 18.22
CA ASN A 114 17.19 -4.48 18.88
C ASN A 114 16.61 -4.98 20.21
N ALA A 115 16.70 -6.28 20.49
CA ALA A 115 16.02 -6.91 21.61
C ALA A 115 16.37 -6.33 23.00
N ASP A 116 17.59 -5.80 23.13
CA ASP A 116 18.19 -5.30 24.37
C ASP A 116 18.25 -3.76 24.46
N SER A 117 17.72 -3.04 23.46
CA SER A 117 17.88 -1.58 23.36
C SER A 117 16.74 -0.75 23.96
N PHE A 118 15.71 -1.40 24.50
CA PHE A 118 14.52 -0.71 24.98
C PHE A 118 13.88 -1.43 26.18
N ASP A 119 13.19 -0.64 27.01
CA ASP A 119 12.29 -1.16 28.03
C ASP A 119 10.87 -1.25 27.46
N VAL A 120 10.32 -2.47 27.42
CA VAL A 120 8.95 -2.73 26.95
C VAL A 120 7.89 -1.99 27.79
N LYS A 121 8.23 -1.58 29.02
CA LYS A 121 7.36 -0.78 29.90
C LYS A 121 7.38 0.71 29.59
N ASN A 122 8.34 1.20 28.79
CA ASN A 122 8.34 2.59 28.36
C ASN A 122 7.25 2.77 27.29
N THR A 123 6.24 3.56 27.63
CA THR A 123 5.06 3.83 26.79
C THR A 123 4.96 5.31 26.38
N ALA A 124 6.04 6.09 26.56
CA ALA A 124 6.06 7.54 26.39
C ALA A 124 5.85 8.01 24.93
N ASN A 125 5.97 7.11 23.95
CA ASN A 125 5.87 7.41 22.54
C ASN A 125 4.73 6.59 21.90
N PHE A 126 3.52 7.14 21.95
CA PHE A 126 2.27 6.50 21.50
C PHE A 126 2.12 5.03 21.95
N GLY A 127 2.42 4.73 23.22
CA GLY A 127 2.33 3.37 23.77
C GLY A 127 3.58 2.51 23.56
N GLY A 128 4.62 3.04 22.91
CA GLY A 128 5.94 2.41 22.75
C GLY A 128 7.09 3.25 23.34
N PRO A 129 8.34 2.77 23.18
CA PRO A 129 9.51 3.42 23.76
C PRO A 129 9.89 4.72 23.03
N SER A 130 10.26 5.76 23.79
CA SER A 130 10.81 7.02 23.25
C SER A 130 12.25 6.88 22.75
N LYS A 131 13.00 5.92 23.31
CA LYS A 131 14.40 5.65 23.04
C LYS A 131 14.57 4.18 22.64
N PHE A 132 15.13 3.94 21.46
CA PHE A 132 15.27 2.60 20.88
C PHE A 132 16.42 2.57 19.87
N ASP A 133 17.01 1.39 19.65
CA ASP A 133 17.92 1.11 18.53
C ASP A 133 17.18 0.27 17.48
N GLY A 134 16.97 0.81 16.29
CA GLY A 134 16.23 0.20 15.20
C GLY A 134 15.30 1.16 14.48
N PHE A 135 14.11 0.68 14.10
CA PHE A 135 13.16 1.41 13.27
C PHE A 135 11.80 1.55 13.95
N GLN A 136 11.19 2.69 13.70
CA GLN A 136 9.82 3.00 14.07
C GLN A 136 9.05 3.47 12.84
N PHE A 137 7.84 2.97 12.68
CA PHE A 137 6.92 3.27 11.58
C PHE A 137 5.68 3.91 12.18
N LEU A 138 5.59 5.23 12.10
CA LEU A 138 4.51 6.03 12.70
C LEU A 138 3.47 6.43 11.69
N ILE A 139 2.23 6.07 11.99
CA ILE A 139 1.05 6.42 11.21
C ILE A 139 0.24 7.39 12.06
N ASN A 140 0.22 8.66 11.65
CA ASN A 140 -0.56 9.71 12.29
C ASN A 140 -0.78 10.89 11.33
N ASN A 141 -1.51 11.90 11.81
CA ASN A 141 -1.81 13.11 11.03
C ASN A 141 -0.93 14.33 11.37
N LYS A 142 -0.04 14.21 12.36
CA LYS A 142 0.95 15.26 12.67
C LYS A 142 1.75 15.63 11.42
N GLU A 143 1.79 16.91 11.08
CA GLU A 143 2.47 17.51 9.92
C GLU A 143 2.00 17.03 8.53
N GLN A 144 1.90 15.71 8.31
CA GLN A 144 1.42 15.07 7.09
C GLN A 144 0.64 13.80 7.43
N PRO A 145 -0.54 13.56 6.85
CA PRO A 145 -1.29 12.33 7.04
C PRO A 145 -0.59 11.16 6.34
N GLY A 146 -0.37 10.07 7.09
CA GLY A 146 0.18 8.83 6.56
C GLY A 146 1.36 8.32 7.38
N LEU A 147 2.29 7.61 6.72
CA LEU A 147 3.39 6.89 7.34
C LEU A 147 4.65 7.74 7.37
N LYS A 148 5.34 7.73 8.51
CA LYS A 148 6.65 8.33 8.75
C LYS A 148 7.58 7.25 9.31
N ILE A 149 8.77 7.14 8.75
CA ILE A 149 9.73 6.10 9.10
C ILE A 149 10.91 6.77 9.80
N PHE A 150 11.21 6.32 11.01
CA PHE A 150 12.30 6.82 11.84
C PHE A 150 13.31 5.71 12.07
N ASN A 151 14.57 6.08 12.17
CA ASN A 151 15.65 5.22 12.59
C ASN A 151 16.40 5.88 13.74
N ASN A 152 16.80 5.09 14.73
CA ASN A 152 17.54 5.54 15.89
C ASN A 152 18.53 4.45 16.29
N ASP A 153 19.61 4.86 16.97
CA ASP A 153 20.68 3.99 17.46
C ASP A 153 20.60 3.80 18.98
N GLY A 154 19.51 4.27 19.59
CA GLY A 154 19.31 4.23 21.04
C GLY A 154 20.06 5.31 21.80
N THR A 155 20.62 6.33 21.13
CA THR A 155 21.33 7.42 21.85
C THR A 155 20.41 8.54 22.32
N LYS A 156 19.36 8.85 21.56
CA LYS A 156 18.46 9.99 21.80
C LYS A 156 16.99 9.59 21.79
N GLU A 157 16.14 10.44 22.34
CA GLU A 157 14.69 10.33 22.18
C GLU A 157 14.26 10.97 20.85
N ILE A 158 13.29 10.37 20.16
CA ILE A 158 12.74 10.91 18.91
C ILE A 158 11.56 11.83 19.19
N ALA A 159 11.54 13.01 18.56
CA ALA A 159 10.46 14.00 18.70
C ALA A 159 9.28 13.76 17.73
N ASN A 160 9.42 12.78 16.83
CA ASN A 160 8.46 12.41 15.80
C ASN A 160 8.11 13.57 14.85
N GLN A 161 9.12 14.34 14.43
CA GLN A 161 8.98 15.38 13.40
C GLN A 161 9.36 14.80 12.04
N ILE A 162 8.71 15.21 10.95
CA ILE A 162 9.04 14.70 9.60
C ILE A 162 10.50 15.01 9.24
N SER A 163 11.07 16.10 9.75
CA SER A 163 12.48 16.46 9.59
C SER A 163 13.47 15.41 10.11
N GLU A 164 13.07 14.62 11.11
CA GLU A 164 13.86 13.51 11.69
C GLU A 164 13.58 12.17 10.99
N SER A 165 12.61 12.11 10.07
CA SER A 165 12.26 10.87 9.37
C SER A 165 13.26 10.55 8.25
N ILE A 166 13.57 9.26 8.08
CA ILE A 166 14.38 8.77 6.96
C ILE A 166 13.55 8.60 5.68
N GLY A 167 12.23 8.57 5.82
CA GLY A 167 11.26 8.45 4.73
C GLY A 167 9.84 8.66 5.22
N ASN A 168 8.96 9.15 4.35
CA ASN A 168 7.54 9.35 4.66
C ASN A 168 6.68 9.16 3.41
N CYS A 169 5.40 8.83 3.62
CA CYS A 169 4.42 8.59 2.56
C CYS A 169 3.07 9.14 2.95
N ARG A 170 2.46 9.89 2.03
CA ARG A 170 1.14 10.48 2.25
C ARG A 170 0.05 9.48 1.84
N PHE A 171 -0.85 9.16 2.77
CA PHE A 171 -2.10 8.47 2.46
C PHE A 171 -3.16 8.78 3.53
N SER A 172 -4.43 8.74 3.14
CA SER A 172 -5.55 8.95 4.05
C SER A 172 -5.92 7.61 4.66
N PHE A 173 -5.76 7.46 5.98
CA PHE A 173 -6.00 6.20 6.69
C PHE A 173 -7.20 6.24 7.64
N ILE A 174 -7.78 7.42 7.87
CA ILE A 174 -8.95 7.60 8.73
C ILE A 174 -10.23 7.30 7.95
N ASN A 175 -11.21 6.73 8.67
CA ASN A 175 -12.58 6.53 8.20
C ASN A 175 -12.64 5.66 6.93
N THR A 176 -11.81 4.62 6.88
CA THR A 176 -11.90 3.58 5.86
C THR A 176 -12.32 2.26 6.49
N ASP A 177 -13.34 1.64 5.90
CA ASP A 177 -13.75 0.28 6.27
C ASP A 177 -12.75 -0.76 5.78
N VAL A 178 -11.98 -0.42 4.74
CA VAL A 178 -10.96 -1.27 4.13
C VAL A 178 -9.63 -1.10 4.87
N PRO A 179 -9.03 -2.20 5.36
CA PRO A 179 -7.73 -2.15 6.03
C PRO A 179 -6.58 -2.00 5.05
N PHE A 180 -5.51 -1.36 5.53
CA PHE A 180 -4.25 -1.22 4.80
C PHE A 180 -3.32 -2.36 5.13
N THR A 181 -2.58 -2.82 4.12
CA THR A 181 -1.47 -3.75 4.29
C THR A 181 -0.16 -2.98 4.17
N ILE A 182 0.61 -2.93 5.26
CA ILE A 182 1.97 -2.40 5.22
C ILE A 182 2.94 -3.56 5.20
N ARG A 183 3.83 -3.55 4.21
CA ARG A 183 4.88 -4.54 4.04
C ARG A 183 6.23 -3.87 4.18
N VAL A 184 7.05 -4.39 5.09
CA VAL A 184 8.46 -4.02 5.25
C VAL A 184 9.29 -5.21 4.80
N SER A 185 10.20 -4.99 3.86
CA SER A 185 11.10 -6.04 3.36
C SER A 185 12.53 -5.56 3.31
N TYR A 186 13.44 -6.50 3.54
CA TYR A 186 14.87 -6.26 3.49
C TYR A 186 15.54 -7.37 2.69
N SER A 187 16.52 -6.98 1.87
CA SER A 187 17.48 -7.94 1.31
C SER A 187 18.83 -7.27 1.15
N LYS A 188 19.82 -7.88 1.77
CA LYS A 188 21.22 -7.49 1.63
C LYS A 188 21.75 -7.79 0.23
N SER A 189 21.36 -8.92 -0.36
CA SER A 189 21.76 -9.32 -1.72
C SER A 189 21.27 -8.32 -2.77
N ARG A 190 20.00 -7.89 -2.66
CA ARG A 190 19.39 -6.90 -3.55
C ARG A 190 19.70 -5.46 -3.15
N LYS A 191 20.41 -5.24 -2.04
CA LYS A 191 20.75 -3.92 -1.47
C LYS A 191 19.53 -3.02 -1.33
N TRP A 192 18.50 -3.50 -0.66
CA TRP A 192 17.32 -2.68 -0.40
C TRP A 192 16.69 -2.91 0.96
N PHE A 193 16.21 -1.82 1.52
CA PHE A 193 15.18 -1.77 2.54
C PHE A 193 13.97 -1.11 1.90
N LYS A 194 12.84 -1.82 1.82
CA LYS A 194 11.64 -1.40 1.12
C LYS A 194 10.42 -1.43 2.04
N VAL A 195 9.58 -0.42 1.90
CA VAL A 195 8.27 -0.32 2.56
C VAL A 195 7.21 -0.12 1.49
N GLN A 196 6.16 -0.93 1.53
CA GLN A 196 5.01 -0.86 0.64
C GLN A 196 3.72 -0.67 1.45
N ILE A 197 2.76 0.05 0.87
CA ILE A 197 1.41 0.23 1.38
C ILE A 197 0.46 -0.24 0.28
N ASP A 198 -0.35 -1.27 0.55
CA ASP A 198 -1.22 -1.93 -0.42
C ASP A 198 -0.47 -2.25 -1.73
N ASN A 199 0.70 -2.86 -1.56
CA ASN A 199 1.67 -3.22 -2.60
C ASN A 199 2.31 -2.04 -3.38
N ASN A 200 1.90 -0.80 -3.16
CA ASN A 200 2.57 0.37 -3.74
C ASN A 200 3.82 0.73 -2.94
N VAL A 201 4.94 0.99 -3.63
CA VAL A 201 6.18 1.37 -2.96
C VAL A 201 6.02 2.74 -2.33
N CYS A 202 6.19 2.77 -1.02
CA CYS A 202 6.20 3.97 -0.19
C CYS A 202 7.63 4.49 -0.04
N PHE A 203 8.55 3.63 0.40
CA PHE A 203 9.94 4.00 0.64
C PHE A 203 10.86 2.87 0.19
N LYS A 204 12.00 3.21 -0.43
CA LYS A 204 13.02 2.25 -0.84
C LYS A 204 14.39 2.92 -0.76
N THR A 205 15.34 2.27 -0.12
CA THR A 205 16.73 2.76 -0.03
C THR A 205 17.72 1.60 0.01
N ASP A 206 18.91 1.85 -0.50
CA ASP A 206 20.09 0.98 -0.46
C ASP A 206 21.10 1.36 0.64
N LYS A 207 20.83 2.47 1.35
CA LYS A 207 21.74 3.03 2.37
C LYS A 207 21.63 2.35 3.74
N ILE A 208 20.58 1.57 3.95
CA ILE A 208 20.33 0.88 5.22
C ILE A 208 21.04 -0.47 5.21
N THR A 209 21.98 -0.64 6.13
CA THR A 209 22.54 -1.93 6.49
C THR A 209 22.16 -2.23 7.92
N ILE A 210 21.49 -3.35 8.16
CA ILE A 210 20.98 -3.70 9.48
C ILE A 210 22.04 -4.56 10.19
N PRO A 211 22.72 -4.05 11.24
CA PRO A 211 23.68 -4.83 12.01
C PRO A 211 23.01 -5.72 13.08
N LEU A 212 21.68 -5.74 13.12
CA LEU A 212 20.89 -6.33 14.20
C LEU A 212 20.84 -7.85 14.09
N ASN A 213 21.39 -8.54 15.09
CA ASN A 213 21.35 -9.99 15.19
C ASN A 213 20.05 -10.52 15.81
N LEU A 214 19.34 -9.69 16.57
CA LEU A 214 18.13 -10.05 17.33
C LEU A 214 17.11 -8.90 17.26
N ILE A 215 16.17 -9.03 16.33
CA ILE A 215 15.15 -8.00 16.11
C ILE A 215 13.87 -8.39 16.85
N LYS A 216 13.40 -7.53 17.76
CA LYS A 216 12.05 -7.61 18.34
C LYS A 216 11.05 -6.80 17.52
N LEU A 217 9.85 -7.33 17.41
CA LEU A 217 8.74 -6.71 16.70
C LEU A 217 7.71 -6.22 17.70
N GLY A 218 7.18 -5.02 17.46
CA GLY A 218 6.16 -4.43 18.32
C GLY A 218 5.11 -3.69 17.51
N LEU A 219 3.87 -3.76 17.94
CA LEU A 219 2.81 -2.86 17.52
C LEU A 219 2.35 -2.09 18.76
N ALA A 220 2.18 -0.79 18.62
CA ALA A 220 1.67 0.06 19.69
C ALA A 220 0.77 1.15 19.12
N GLY A 221 -0.06 1.73 19.95
CA GLY A 221 -0.86 2.87 19.56
C GLY A 221 -1.32 3.66 20.77
N SER A 222 -1.70 4.90 20.51
CA SER A 222 -2.27 5.80 21.51
C SER A 222 -3.42 6.57 20.87
N VAL A 223 -4.49 6.73 21.64
CA VAL A 223 -5.67 7.52 21.31
C VAL A 223 -6.05 8.34 22.53
N THR A 224 -6.13 9.65 22.38
CA THR A 224 -6.48 10.55 23.48
C THR A 224 -7.97 10.45 23.87
N SER A 225 -8.29 10.61 25.16
CA SER A 225 -9.66 10.47 25.71
C SER A 225 -10.79 11.22 24.98
N PRO A 226 -10.61 12.47 24.48
CA PRO A 226 -11.67 13.16 23.74
C PRO A 226 -11.79 12.70 22.27
N SER A 227 -10.91 11.81 21.81
CA SER A 227 -10.96 11.21 20.49
C SER A 227 -11.79 9.92 20.50
N LYS A 228 -12.51 9.67 19.40
CA LYS A 228 -13.23 8.43 19.13
C LYS A 228 -12.51 7.58 18.08
N GLU A 229 -11.27 7.90 17.76
CA GLU A 229 -10.43 7.09 16.89
C GLU A 229 -10.17 5.72 17.54
N LEU A 230 -10.13 4.68 16.72
CA LEU A 230 -9.74 3.34 17.12
C LEU A 230 -8.83 2.74 16.06
N TYR A 231 -7.78 2.07 16.52
CA TYR A 231 -6.89 1.30 15.66
C TYR A 231 -7.20 -0.18 15.80
N ASP A 232 -7.55 -0.80 14.67
CA ASP A 232 -7.77 -2.23 14.57
C ASP A 232 -6.54 -2.88 13.91
N VAL A 233 -5.96 -3.89 14.56
CA VAL A 233 -4.92 -4.76 14.00
C VAL A 233 -5.53 -6.11 13.66
N LEU A 234 -5.44 -6.50 12.40
CA LEU A 234 -6.09 -7.70 11.87
C LEU A 234 -5.09 -8.84 11.62
N LYS A 235 -3.84 -8.52 11.24
CA LYS A 235 -2.83 -9.50 10.86
C LYS A 235 -1.43 -8.94 11.14
N LEU A 236 -0.53 -9.81 11.55
CA LEU A 236 0.92 -9.61 11.48
C LEU A 236 1.53 -10.93 11.01
N SER A 237 2.28 -10.89 9.92
CA SER A 237 2.91 -12.05 9.31
C SER A 237 4.38 -11.77 9.06
N VAL A 238 5.23 -12.74 9.37
CA VAL A 238 6.68 -12.64 9.22
C VAL A 238 7.16 -13.82 8.38
N TRP A 239 8.08 -13.56 7.46
CA TRP A 239 8.75 -14.54 6.64
C TRP A 239 10.26 -14.32 6.71
N ASP A 240 11.01 -15.43 6.74
CA ASP A 240 12.47 -15.48 6.70
C ASP A 240 13.05 -15.25 5.29
N SER A 241 12.23 -14.78 4.36
CA SER A 241 12.55 -14.65 2.95
C SER A 241 11.67 -13.59 2.30
N LEU A 242 12.05 -13.16 1.10
CA LEU A 242 11.23 -12.22 0.32
C LEU A 242 9.97 -12.91 -0.21
N THR A 243 8.80 -12.33 0.05
CA THR A 243 7.57 -12.76 -0.61
C THR A 243 7.52 -12.31 -2.08
N PRO A 244 6.77 -12.98 -2.96
CA PRO A 244 6.63 -12.54 -4.36
C PRO A 244 6.16 -11.07 -4.45
N ASP A 245 5.20 -10.70 -3.62
CA ASP A 245 4.68 -9.34 -3.53
C ASP A 245 5.69 -8.36 -2.90
N ALA A 246 6.63 -8.85 -2.06
CA ALA A 246 7.76 -8.06 -1.58
C ALA A 246 8.80 -7.80 -2.67
N ILE A 247 8.84 -8.60 -3.73
CA ILE A 247 9.74 -8.41 -4.86
C ILE A 247 9.09 -7.50 -5.91
N ASP A 248 7.80 -7.65 -6.15
CA ASP A 248 7.06 -6.84 -7.10
C ASP A 248 6.98 -5.37 -6.65
N ASP A 249 7.33 -4.46 -7.55
CA ASP A 249 7.25 -2.99 -7.39
C ASP A 249 6.08 -2.42 -8.23
N HIS A 250 5.21 -3.27 -8.78
CA HIS A 250 4.12 -2.95 -9.70
C HIS A 250 4.54 -2.00 -10.85
N GLY A 251 5.82 -2.03 -11.24
CA GLY A 251 6.37 -1.27 -12.35
C GLY A 251 6.46 0.26 -12.16
N ILE A 252 6.21 0.80 -10.96
CA ILE A 252 6.23 2.25 -10.73
C ILE A 252 7.65 2.79 -10.52
N LEU A 253 8.58 1.96 -10.03
CA LEU A 253 9.97 2.34 -9.74
C LEU A 253 10.98 1.41 -10.41
N VAL A 254 11.76 1.95 -11.35
CA VAL A 254 13.06 1.39 -11.75
C VAL A 254 14.11 2.40 -11.30
N ASP A 255 15.12 1.96 -10.56
CA ASP A 255 16.22 2.81 -10.05
C ASP A 255 15.80 4.03 -9.21
N GLY A 256 14.77 3.89 -8.37
CA GLY A 256 14.39 4.92 -7.40
C GLY A 256 13.73 6.17 -8.01
N ARG A 257 13.26 6.11 -9.26
CA ARG A 257 12.49 7.17 -9.90
C ARG A 257 11.09 6.71 -10.26
N ILE A 258 10.08 7.48 -9.83
CA ILE A 258 8.67 7.29 -10.20
C ILE A 258 8.57 7.43 -11.72
N LYS A 259 7.97 6.44 -12.40
CA LYS A 259 7.53 6.60 -13.79
C LYS A 259 6.41 7.65 -13.86
N ALA A 260 6.80 8.92 -13.95
CA ALA A 260 5.93 10.02 -14.33
C ALA A 260 6.72 11.06 -15.15
N ALA A 261 7.13 10.66 -16.34
CA ALA A 261 7.11 11.46 -17.56
C ALA A 261 7.65 10.55 -18.68
N VAL A 262 6.75 9.99 -19.49
CA VAL A 262 7.15 9.49 -20.80
C VAL A 262 7.65 10.71 -21.56
N LYS A 263 8.98 10.95 -21.55
CA LYS A 263 9.61 11.77 -22.57
C LYS A 263 9.49 10.94 -23.84
N GLN A 264 8.51 11.27 -24.68
CA GLN A 264 8.38 10.67 -26.00
C GLN A 264 9.63 11.05 -26.81
N GLU A 265 10.65 10.20 -26.79
CA GLU A 265 11.52 10.10 -27.95
C GLU A 265 10.73 9.37 -29.03
N VAL A 266 10.31 10.14 -30.03
CA VAL A 266 9.66 9.65 -31.23
C VAL A 266 10.69 8.83 -32.01
N VAL A 267 10.78 7.53 -31.72
CA VAL A 267 11.35 6.59 -32.68
C VAL A 267 10.32 6.43 -33.78
N GLN A 268 10.66 6.90 -34.97
CA GLN A 268 9.85 6.77 -36.17
C GLN A 268 9.60 5.28 -36.47
N ALA A 269 8.39 4.81 -36.18
CA ALA A 269 7.87 3.56 -36.68
C ALA A 269 6.41 3.73 -37.09
N HIS A 270 6.21 3.71 -38.41
CA HIS A 270 5.02 3.48 -39.24
C HIS A 270 3.62 3.61 -38.59
N PRO A 271 2.73 4.44 -39.16
CA PRO A 271 1.43 4.73 -38.56
C PRO A 271 0.43 3.59 -38.75
N PRO A 272 -0.31 3.17 -37.71
CA PRO A 272 -1.61 2.54 -37.90
C PRO A 272 -2.66 3.64 -38.16
N THR A 273 -3.34 3.47 -39.29
CA THR A 273 -4.44 4.31 -39.77
C THR A 273 -5.67 4.15 -38.87
N GLN A 274 -5.86 5.04 -37.90
CA GLN A 274 -7.14 5.62 -37.45
C GLN A 274 -6.93 6.35 -36.12
N GLY A 275 -7.18 7.66 -36.13
CA GLY A 275 -7.03 8.53 -34.98
C GLY A 275 -8.00 8.17 -33.86
N ARG A 276 -7.52 7.41 -32.86
CA ARG A 276 -8.13 7.38 -31.53
C ARG A 276 -7.44 8.43 -30.69
N GLN A 277 -8.17 9.51 -30.39
CA GLN A 277 -7.75 10.48 -29.37
C GLN A 277 -7.58 9.73 -28.05
N SER A 278 -6.46 9.96 -27.36
CA SER A 278 -6.22 9.34 -26.06
C SER A 278 -7.24 9.88 -25.03
N ILE A 279 -7.62 9.06 -24.06
CA ILE A 279 -8.56 9.45 -22.98
C ILE A 279 -8.01 10.67 -22.22
N MET A 280 -6.68 10.83 -22.16
CA MET A 280 -6.02 11.97 -21.54
C MET A 280 -6.18 13.25 -22.39
N GLU A 281 -6.10 13.13 -23.73
CA GLU A 281 -6.37 14.21 -24.68
C GLU A 281 -7.83 14.67 -24.59
N LYS A 282 -8.78 13.72 -24.52
CA LYS A 282 -10.23 13.98 -24.42
C LYS A 282 -10.58 14.66 -23.08
N ASN A 283 -9.98 14.20 -21.97
CA ASN A 283 -10.15 14.83 -20.65
C ASN A 283 -9.50 16.23 -20.57
N ARG A 284 -8.36 16.43 -21.23
CA ARG A 284 -7.73 17.76 -21.34
C ARG A 284 -8.62 18.72 -22.12
N GLN A 285 -9.13 18.30 -23.28
CA GLN A 285 -10.02 19.12 -24.12
C GLN A 285 -11.35 19.41 -23.41
N LEU A 286 -11.91 18.45 -22.66
CA LEU A 286 -13.11 18.67 -21.85
C LEU A 286 -12.86 19.69 -20.74
N ARG A 287 -11.72 19.59 -20.03
CA ARG A 287 -11.33 20.58 -19.02
C ARG A 287 -11.13 21.96 -19.64
N GLU A 288 -10.46 22.04 -20.79
CA GLU A 288 -10.24 23.30 -21.52
C GLU A 288 -11.57 23.92 -21.98
N GLN A 289 -12.52 23.12 -22.47
CA GLN A 289 -13.88 23.56 -22.82
C GLN A 289 -14.68 24.04 -21.58
N LEU A 290 -14.57 23.34 -20.45
CA LEU A 290 -15.22 23.73 -19.20
C LEU A 290 -14.65 25.03 -18.62
N THR A 291 -13.34 25.25 -18.72
CA THR A 291 -12.72 26.53 -18.31
C THR A 291 -12.97 27.66 -19.30
N GLY A 292 -13.25 27.37 -20.58
CA GLY A 292 -13.49 28.37 -21.62
C GLY A 292 -14.92 28.91 -21.66
N GLN A 293 -15.92 28.16 -21.16
CA GLN A 293 -17.34 28.50 -21.33
C GLN A 293 -18.06 29.07 -20.10
N GLN A 294 -17.41 29.29 -18.96
CA GLN A 294 -18.15 29.76 -17.79
C GLN A 294 -17.39 30.76 -16.93
N LYS A 295 -17.13 31.95 -17.50
CA LYS A 295 -17.26 33.18 -16.72
C LYS A 295 -18.71 33.63 -16.88
N VAL A 296 -19.56 33.31 -15.90
CA VAL A 296 -20.82 34.07 -15.75
C VAL A 296 -20.37 35.51 -15.51
N ASP A 297 -20.65 36.39 -16.47
CA ASP A 297 -20.29 37.79 -16.35
C ASP A 297 -21.24 38.42 -15.32
N LEU A 298 -20.79 38.54 -14.06
CA LEU A 298 -21.53 39.21 -12.99
C LEU A 298 -21.40 40.74 -13.05
N GLN A 299 -20.61 41.30 -13.97
CA GLN A 299 -20.45 42.75 -14.10
C GLN A 299 -21.76 43.52 -14.35
N PRO A 300 -22.73 43.04 -15.16
CA PRO A 300 -24.00 43.74 -15.34
C PRO A 300 -24.86 43.73 -14.06
N VAL A 301 -24.80 42.68 -13.24
CA VAL A 301 -25.52 42.63 -11.95
C VAL A 301 -24.90 43.61 -10.95
N LEU A 302 -23.56 43.66 -10.88
CA LEU A 302 -22.82 44.56 -10.00
C LEU A 302 -23.00 46.03 -10.38
N GLN A 303 -22.98 46.37 -11.67
CA GLN A 303 -23.20 47.74 -12.14
C GLN A 303 -24.61 48.26 -11.83
N ARG A 304 -25.63 47.40 -11.89
CA ARG A 304 -27.00 47.77 -11.58
C ARG A 304 -27.23 47.89 -10.07
N LEU A 305 -26.57 47.06 -9.27
CA LEU A 305 -26.55 47.17 -7.82
C LEU A 305 -25.96 48.51 -7.35
N ASP A 306 -24.84 48.92 -7.95
CA ASP A 306 -24.22 50.24 -7.69
C ASP A 306 -25.14 51.41 -8.09
N GLY A 307 -25.89 51.26 -9.19
CA GLY A 307 -26.90 52.23 -9.61
C GLY A 307 -28.03 52.39 -8.59
N LEU A 308 -28.54 51.26 -8.07
CA LEU A 308 -29.55 51.25 -7.02
C LEU A 308 -29.02 51.87 -5.71
N GLN A 309 -27.79 51.57 -5.34
CA GLN A 309 -27.18 52.11 -4.13
C GLN A 309 -27.00 53.64 -4.20
N LYS A 310 -26.65 54.18 -5.38
CA LYS A 310 -26.58 55.64 -5.60
C LYS A 310 -27.94 56.31 -5.53
N LEU A 311 -28.99 55.67 -6.03
CA LEU A 311 -30.37 56.19 -5.96
C LEU A 311 -30.91 56.17 -4.52
N ILE A 312 -30.63 55.10 -3.75
CA ILE A 312 -31.02 55.00 -2.34
C ILE A 312 -30.29 56.05 -1.48
N ASN A 313 -29.01 56.28 -1.73
CA ASN A 313 -28.24 57.31 -1.01
C ASN A 313 -28.64 58.75 -1.38
N GLY A 314 -29.38 58.95 -2.48
CA GLY A 314 -29.94 60.24 -2.87
C GLY A 314 -31.25 60.59 -2.15
N LEU A 315 -31.85 59.66 -1.41
CA LEU A 315 -33.09 59.90 -0.67
C LEU A 315 -32.83 60.69 0.63
N PRO A 316 -33.62 61.74 0.92
CA PRO A 316 -33.46 62.51 2.15
C PRO A 316 -33.77 61.64 3.39
N HIS A 317 -32.85 61.66 4.36
CA HIS A 317 -32.96 60.86 5.58
C HIS A 317 -34.00 61.45 6.54
N PRO A 318 -34.77 60.62 7.27
CA PRO A 318 -35.77 61.07 8.22
C PRO A 318 -35.07 61.62 9.48
N GLY A 319 -34.72 62.91 9.45
CA GLY A 319 -34.04 63.59 10.55
C GLY A 319 -33.71 65.07 10.30
N SER A 320 -33.80 65.56 9.06
CA SER A 320 -33.71 67.00 8.78
C SER A 320 -35.07 67.68 8.93
N THR A 321 -35.09 68.72 9.75
CA THR A 321 -36.23 69.60 10.13
C THR A 321 -37.17 70.00 8.98
N PRO A 322 -38.48 70.19 9.26
CA PRO A 322 -39.47 70.52 8.23
C PRO A 322 -39.34 72.00 7.85
N VAL A 323 -38.91 72.26 6.62
CA VAL A 323 -39.15 73.54 5.94
C VAL A 323 -40.15 73.24 4.83
N GLN A 324 -41.28 73.95 4.86
CA GLN A 324 -42.32 73.92 3.84
C GLN A 324 -41.73 74.34 2.49
N ASP A 325 -41.60 73.39 1.57
CA ASP A 325 -41.47 73.66 0.14
C ASP A 325 -42.29 72.62 -0.62
N ASN A 326 -43.45 73.06 -1.13
CA ASN A 326 -44.37 72.21 -1.91
C ASN A 326 -43.76 71.71 -3.24
N ASN A 327 -42.58 72.22 -3.64
CA ASN A 327 -41.85 71.75 -4.83
C ASN A 327 -41.00 70.50 -4.59
N ASN A 328 -40.78 70.08 -3.33
CA ASN A 328 -39.95 68.90 -3.02
C ASN A 328 -40.73 67.58 -3.09
N ASN A 329 -42.05 67.61 -2.92
CA ASN A 329 -42.88 66.39 -2.95
C ASN A 329 -42.97 65.77 -4.36
N ASP A 330 -42.97 66.59 -5.42
CA ASP A 330 -42.97 66.10 -6.80
C ASP A 330 -41.63 65.43 -7.16
N ASN A 331 -40.51 65.99 -6.68
CA ASN A 331 -39.17 65.44 -6.90
C ASN A 331 -38.94 64.12 -6.13
N ILE A 332 -39.48 63.99 -4.91
CA ILE A 332 -39.42 62.74 -4.13
C ILE A 332 -40.26 61.65 -4.78
N ASN A 333 -41.46 61.98 -5.29
CA ASN A 333 -42.31 61.03 -6.00
C ASN A 333 -41.66 60.58 -7.32
N GLU A 334 -41.03 61.48 -8.07
CA GLU A 334 -40.32 61.16 -9.32
C GLU A 334 -39.10 60.25 -9.06
N GLN A 335 -38.38 60.46 -7.96
CA GLN A 335 -37.25 59.60 -7.55
C GLN A 335 -37.72 58.22 -7.08
N MET A 336 -38.85 58.13 -6.38
CA MET A 336 -39.45 56.86 -5.98
C MET A 336 -39.95 56.05 -7.19
N ILE A 337 -40.53 56.70 -8.21
CA ILE A 337 -40.93 56.05 -9.46
C ILE A 337 -39.70 55.50 -10.20
N LYS A 338 -38.63 56.29 -10.34
CA LYS A 338 -37.37 55.84 -10.96
C LYS A 338 -36.70 54.71 -10.19
N LEU A 339 -36.78 54.72 -8.85
CA LEU A 339 -36.27 53.65 -8.02
C LEU A 339 -37.07 52.35 -8.25
N GLN A 340 -38.39 52.45 -8.31
CA GLN A 340 -39.26 51.30 -8.54
C GLN A 340 -39.07 50.69 -9.93
N GLU A 341 -38.90 51.52 -10.96
CA GLU A 341 -38.55 51.07 -12.32
C GLU A 341 -37.19 50.37 -12.35
N SER A 342 -36.17 50.96 -11.71
CA SER A 342 -34.84 50.35 -11.65
C SER A 342 -34.80 49.03 -10.87
N PHE A 343 -35.70 48.85 -9.90
CA PHE A 343 -35.82 47.62 -9.11
C PHE A 343 -36.50 46.51 -9.92
N GLU A 344 -37.54 46.82 -10.70
CA GLU A 344 -38.14 45.83 -11.60
C GLU A 344 -37.20 45.44 -12.74
N ASP A 345 -36.44 46.38 -13.31
CA ASP A 345 -35.41 46.08 -14.31
C ASP A 345 -34.29 45.19 -13.73
N PHE A 346 -33.89 45.42 -12.48
CA PHE A 346 -32.93 44.56 -11.78
C PHE A 346 -33.48 43.14 -11.60
N LYS A 347 -34.74 43.01 -11.20
CA LYS A 347 -35.41 41.71 -11.01
C LYS A 347 -35.56 40.93 -12.31
N ILE A 348 -35.89 41.61 -13.41
CA ILE A 348 -35.93 41.00 -14.75
C ILE A 348 -34.54 40.49 -15.15
N THR A 349 -33.51 41.31 -14.94
CA THR A 349 -32.12 40.96 -15.24
C THR A 349 -31.64 39.76 -14.41
N LEU A 350 -31.93 39.75 -13.10
CA LEU A 350 -31.59 38.66 -12.19
C LEU A 350 -32.27 37.35 -12.60
N THR A 351 -33.56 37.43 -12.94
CA THR A 351 -34.36 36.27 -13.37
C THR A 351 -33.85 35.73 -14.71
N GLY A 352 -33.43 36.60 -15.64
CA GLY A 352 -32.79 36.22 -16.90
C GLY A 352 -31.49 35.46 -16.69
N GLN A 353 -30.60 35.99 -15.84
CA GLN A 353 -29.32 35.34 -15.50
C GLN A 353 -29.51 34.00 -14.79
N PHE A 354 -30.51 33.90 -13.89
CA PHE A 354 -30.83 32.64 -13.22
C PHE A 354 -31.37 31.58 -14.19
N LYS A 355 -32.15 31.99 -15.19
CA LYS A 355 -32.66 31.11 -16.24
C LYS A 355 -31.54 30.59 -17.14
N GLU A 356 -30.59 31.44 -17.53
CA GLU A 356 -29.40 31.02 -18.28
C GLU A 356 -28.55 30.02 -17.49
N LEU A 357 -28.40 30.23 -16.17
CA LEU A 357 -27.67 29.33 -15.28
C LEU A 357 -28.37 27.97 -15.15
N LEU A 358 -29.69 27.94 -14.98
CA LEU A 358 -30.48 26.69 -14.94
C LEU A 358 -30.43 25.94 -16.28
N GLN A 359 -30.46 26.67 -17.40
CA GLN A 359 -30.38 26.06 -18.73
C GLN A 359 -28.98 25.45 -18.97
N GLY A 360 -27.91 26.11 -18.51
CA GLY A 360 -26.56 25.56 -18.51
C GLY A 360 -26.43 24.29 -17.65
N ILE A 361 -27.02 24.28 -16.45
CA ILE A 361 -27.03 23.10 -15.58
C ILE A 361 -27.79 21.94 -16.21
N SER A 362 -28.93 22.20 -16.85
CA SER A 362 -29.72 21.17 -17.55
C SER A 362 -28.93 20.53 -18.70
N GLN A 363 -28.23 21.33 -19.50
CA GLN A 363 -27.40 20.84 -20.60
C GLN A 363 -26.18 20.04 -20.10
N LEU A 364 -25.59 20.45 -18.98
CA LEU A 364 -24.54 19.69 -18.31
C LEU A 364 -25.05 18.35 -17.79
N ASN A 365 -26.23 18.31 -17.18
CA ASN A 365 -26.79 17.09 -16.64
C ASN A 365 -27.12 16.08 -17.75
N GLU A 366 -27.69 16.53 -18.87
CA GLU A 366 -27.94 15.70 -20.04
C GLU A 366 -26.65 15.15 -20.66
N LYS A 367 -25.60 15.97 -20.75
CA LYS A 367 -24.28 15.57 -21.25
C LYS A 367 -23.58 14.57 -20.33
N VAL A 368 -23.65 14.78 -19.02
CA VAL A 368 -23.09 13.86 -18.01
C VAL A 368 -23.84 12.52 -18.01
N ILE A 369 -25.18 12.52 -18.14
CA ILE A 369 -25.98 11.30 -18.24
C ILE A 369 -25.64 10.51 -19.50
N GLY A 370 -25.42 11.19 -20.64
CA GLY A 370 -24.96 10.55 -21.87
C GLY A 370 -23.56 9.93 -21.73
N GLU A 371 -22.64 10.64 -21.08
CA GLU A 371 -21.25 10.21 -20.90
C GLU A 371 -21.12 9.06 -19.88
N VAL A 372 -21.95 9.04 -18.83
CA VAL A 372 -22.05 7.91 -17.88
C VAL A 372 -22.59 6.65 -18.58
N ARG A 373 -23.55 6.80 -19.50
CA ARG A 373 -24.09 5.67 -20.28
C ARG A 373 -23.07 5.10 -21.26
N GLU A 374 -22.24 5.95 -21.87
CA GLU A 374 -21.11 5.53 -22.72
C GLU A 374 -20.01 4.85 -21.87
N GLN A 375 -19.73 5.36 -20.66
CA GLN A 375 -18.80 4.71 -19.73
C GLN A 375 -19.28 3.34 -19.27
N GLN A 376 -20.58 3.16 -18.98
CA GLN A 376 -21.13 1.85 -18.63
C GLN A 376 -20.97 0.84 -19.78
N SER A 377 -21.21 1.26 -21.03
CA SER A 377 -20.98 0.40 -22.21
C SER A 377 -19.50 0.00 -22.36
N ASN A 378 -18.58 0.94 -22.15
CA ASN A 378 -17.14 0.66 -22.22
C ASN A 378 -16.68 -0.26 -21.07
N ILE A 379 -17.25 -0.12 -19.88
CA ILE A 379 -16.99 -1.01 -18.73
C ILE A 379 -17.49 -2.43 -19.02
N GLU A 380 -18.65 -2.58 -19.66
CA GLU A 380 -19.14 -3.91 -20.07
C GLU A 380 -18.22 -4.57 -21.11
N GLU A 381 -17.68 -3.80 -22.06
CA GLU A 381 -16.69 -4.30 -23.02
C GLU A 381 -15.36 -4.69 -22.33
N ILE A 382 -14.93 -3.93 -21.31
CA ILE A 382 -13.78 -4.28 -20.47
C ILE A 382 -14.07 -5.56 -19.69
N GLY A 383 -15.26 -5.71 -19.11
CA GLY A 383 -15.69 -6.94 -18.43
C GLY A 383 -15.57 -8.16 -19.33
N LYS A 384 -16.06 -8.07 -20.58
CA LYS A 384 -15.92 -9.14 -21.59
C LYS A 384 -14.47 -9.47 -21.92
N LYS A 385 -13.58 -8.47 -21.98
CA LYS A 385 -12.14 -8.67 -22.21
C LYS A 385 -11.44 -9.30 -21.01
N VAL A 386 -11.82 -8.91 -19.79
CA VAL A 386 -11.33 -9.51 -18.54
C VAL A 386 -11.79 -10.97 -18.42
N ASP A 387 -13.04 -11.28 -18.77
CA ASP A 387 -13.53 -12.66 -18.80
C ASP A 387 -12.78 -13.51 -19.83
N LEU A 388 -12.46 -12.95 -21.00
CA LEU A 388 -11.62 -13.59 -22.02
C LEU A 388 -10.21 -13.88 -21.49
N LEU A 389 -9.60 -12.91 -20.80
CA LEU A 389 -8.28 -13.09 -20.18
C LEU A 389 -8.33 -14.08 -19.02
N MET A 390 -9.40 -14.09 -18.24
CA MET A 390 -9.59 -15.01 -17.12
C MET A 390 -9.83 -16.44 -17.62
N ASN A 391 -10.56 -16.63 -18.72
CA ASN A 391 -10.66 -17.91 -19.40
C ASN A 391 -9.32 -18.34 -19.99
N HIS A 392 -8.57 -17.43 -20.63
CA HIS A 392 -7.24 -17.75 -21.14
C HIS A 392 -6.26 -18.13 -20.01
N HIS A 393 -6.35 -17.46 -18.86
CA HIS A 393 -5.56 -17.78 -17.68
C HIS A 393 -5.94 -19.13 -17.08
N LYS A 394 -7.24 -19.46 -17.02
CA LYS A 394 -7.73 -20.79 -16.61
C LYS A 394 -7.27 -21.89 -17.58
N GLU A 395 -7.28 -21.62 -18.88
CA GLU A 395 -6.76 -22.54 -19.91
C GLU A 395 -5.26 -22.79 -19.71
N ILE A 396 -4.47 -21.74 -19.47
CA ILE A 396 -3.04 -21.86 -19.14
C ILE A 396 -2.83 -22.65 -17.85
N GLN A 397 -3.62 -22.39 -16.80
CA GLN A 397 -3.54 -23.16 -15.56
C GLN A 397 -3.90 -24.63 -15.77
N TYR A 398 -4.91 -24.93 -16.59
CA TYR A 398 -5.28 -26.30 -16.93
C TYR A 398 -4.19 -26.99 -17.76
N GLN A 399 -3.58 -26.30 -18.73
CA GLN A 399 -2.45 -26.81 -19.51
C GLN A 399 -1.23 -27.07 -18.62
N ASN A 400 -0.87 -26.14 -17.74
CA ASN A 400 0.21 -26.31 -16.76
C ASN A 400 -0.09 -27.48 -15.82
N GLN A 401 -1.33 -27.62 -15.32
CA GLN A 401 -1.73 -28.74 -14.48
C GLN A 401 -1.72 -30.08 -15.25
N LYS A 402 -2.00 -30.08 -16.56
CA LYS A 402 -1.91 -31.27 -17.42
C LYS A 402 -0.45 -31.63 -17.71
N GLN A 403 0.42 -30.62 -17.82
CA GLN A 403 1.86 -30.76 -17.98
C GLN A 403 2.51 -31.27 -16.68
N ASP A 404 2.08 -30.79 -15.52
CA ASP A 404 2.43 -31.32 -14.19
C ASP A 404 1.91 -32.76 -13.98
N ARG A 405 0.80 -33.15 -14.63
CA ARG A 405 0.34 -34.55 -14.67
C ARG A 405 1.09 -35.43 -15.68
N MET A 406 1.76 -34.85 -16.67
CA MET A 406 2.64 -35.57 -17.61
C MET A 406 4.10 -35.62 -17.13
N GLU A 407 4.53 -34.69 -16.27
CA GLU A 407 5.82 -34.68 -15.56
C GLU A 407 5.62 -34.89 -14.05
N SER A 408 4.95 -35.97 -13.66
CA SER A 408 5.14 -36.52 -12.32
C SER A 408 6.29 -37.54 -12.38
N PRO A 409 7.36 -37.39 -11.59
CA PRO A 409 8.29 -38.48 -11.34
C PRO A 409 7.47 -39.62 -10.75
N ARG A 410 7.39 -40.75 -11.46
CA ARG A 410 6.87 -41.99 -10.91
C ARG A 410 7.78 -42.42 -9.76
N ASP A 411 7.46 -41.98 -8.55
CA ASP A 411 7.83 -42.68 -7.33
C ASP A 411 7.13 -44.04 -7.36
N ASN A 412 7.78 -45.00 -8.01
CA ASN A 412 7.50 -46.43 -7.87
C ASN A 412 8.41 -46.95 -6.74
N PRO A 413 7.95 -47.02 -5.48
CA PRO A 413 8.74 -47.55 -4.37
C PRO A 413 9.14 -49.02 -4.56
N ASP A 414 8.54 -49.73 -5.50
CA ASP A 414 8.85 -51.12 -5.81
C ASP A 414 10.03 -51.30 -6.77
N LEU A 415 10.26 -50.38 -7.72
CA LEU A 415 11.38 -50.51 -8.66
C LEU A 415 12.72 -50.21 -7.99
N ILE A 416 12.79 -49.20 -7.12
CA ILE A 416 14.00 -48.87 -6.36
C ILE A 416 14.35 -50.00 -5.39
N LYS A 417 13.34 -50.60 -4.73
CA LYS A 417 13.54 -51.79 -3.87
C LYS A 417 14.00 -53.01 -4.66
N VAL A 418 13.47 -53.23 -5.87
CA VAL A 418 13.88 -54.35 -6.73
C VAL A 418 15.31 -54.16 -7.25
N ILE A 419 15.69 -52.95 -7.69
CA ILE A 419 17.04 -52.65 -8.17
C ILE A 419 18.08 -52.78 -7.05
N ILE A 420 17.80 -52.25 -5.85
CA ILE A 420 18.71 -52.37 -4.70
C ILE A 420 18.87 -53.84 -4.28
N LYS A 421 17.77 -54.61 -4.23
CA LYS A 421 17.80 -56.00 -3.75
C LYS A 421 18.42 -56.98 -4.75
N TRP A 422 18.15 -56.81 -6.05
CA TRP A 422 18.52 -57.80 -7.06
C TRP A 422 19.77 -57.45 -7.86
N ILE A 423 20.18 -56.18 -7.91
CA ILE A 423 21.36 -55.76 -8.70
C ILE A 423 22.50 -55.33 -7.78
N LEU A 424 22.21 -54.50 -6.77
CA LEU A 424 23.26 -53.88 -5.95
C LEU A 424 23.86 -54.85 -4.92
N LEU A 425 23.04 -55.72 -4.34
CA LEU A 425 23.46 -56.76 -3.38
C LEU A 425 24.44 -57.80 -3.98
N PRO A 426 24.19 -58.43 -5.15
CA PRO A 426 25.13 -59.40 -5.72
C PRO A 426 26.44 -58.75 -6.18
N ILE A 427 26.40 -57.50 -6.64
CA ILE A 427 27.61 -56.74 -7.00
C ILE A 427 28.48 -56.49 -5.76
N ALA A 428 27.87 -56.09 -4.62
CA ALA A 428 28.59 -55.89 -3.37
C ALA A 428 29.21 -57.21 -2.85
N ILE A 429 28.49 -58.32 -2.95
CA ILE A 429 29.01 -59.66 -2.57
C ILE A 429 30.17 -60.06 -3.49
N SER A 430 30.07 -59.82 -4.79
CA SER A 430 31.15 -60.08 -5.75
C SER A 430 32.44 -59.31 -5.41
N ILE A 431 32.32 -58.01 -5.09
CA ILE A 431 33.45 -57.17 -4.68
C ILE A 431 34.09 -57.67 -3.37
N LEU A 432 33.27 -58.16 -2.43
CA LEU A 432 33.74 -58.69 -1.15
C LEU A 432 34.49 -60.01 -1.30
N ILE A 433 34.01 -60.91 -2.17
CA ILE A 433 34.73 -62.16 -2.52
C ILE A 433 36.07 -61.85 -3.19
N LEU A 434 36.08 -60.90 -4.12
CA LEU A 434 37.30 -60.47 -4.82
C LEU A 434 38.33 -59.90 -3.83
N SER A 435 37.87 -59.12 -2.84
CA SER A 435 38.71 -58.58 -1.78
C SER A 435 39.28 -59.67 -0.86
N ILE A 436 38.50 -60.70 -0.52
CA ILE A 436 38.98 -61.86 0.26
C ILE A 436 40.01 -62.67 -0.54
N PHE A 437 39.81 -62.83 -1.86
CA PHE A 437 40.74 -63.54 -2.71
C PHE A 437 42.09 -62.82 -2.83
N ILE A 438 42.05 -61.50 -3.01
CA ILE A 438 43.24 -60.64 -2.98
C ILE A 438 43.93 -60.73 -1.62
N PHE A 439 43.18 -60.73 -0.53
CA PHE A 439 43.73 -60.87 0.82
C PHE A 439 44.43 -62.22 1.03
N ARG A 440 43.84 -63.34 0.59
CA ARG A 440 44.46 -64.66 0.65
C ARG A 440 45.73 -64.75 -0.20
N LEU A 441 45.68 -64.28 -1.45
CA LEU A 441 46.88 -64.25 -2.30
C LEU A 441 48.01 -63.44 -1.66
N ARG A 442 47.69 -62.31 -1.05
CA ARG A 442 48.67 -61.47 -0.36
C ARG A 442 49.22 -62.12 0.90
N HIS A 443 48.42 -62.94 1.59
CA HIS A 443 48.84 -63.72 2.74
C HIS A 443 49.74 -64.90 2.33
N ASP A 444 49.41 -65.62 1.26
CA ASP A 444 50.20 -66.76 0.77
C ASP A 444 51.55 -66.31 0.18
N ILE A 445 51.60 -65.16 -0.49
CA ILE A 445 52.87 -64.55 -0.95
C ILE A 445 53.79 -64.18 0.23
N LYS A 446 53.24 -63.87 1.41
CA LYS A 446 54.05 -63.56 2.60
C LYS A 446 54.64 -64.82 3.24
N HIS A 447 53.92 -65.95 3.20
CA HIS A 447 54.42 -67.23 3.75
C HIS A 447 55.34 -67.98 2.79
N SER A 448 55.25 -67.72 1.48
CA SER A 448 56.14 -68.29 0.47
C SER A 448 57.57 -67.68 0.48
N LYS A 449 57.80 -66.58 1.21
CA LYS A 449 59.12 -65.93 1.36
C LYS A 449 59.95 -66.40 2.57
N LEU A 450 59.52 -67.47 3.26
CA LEU A 450 60.17 -68.01 4.45
C LEU A 450 60.70 -69.46 4.28
N LEU A 451 60.82 -69.93 3.03
CA LEU A 451 61.51 -71.17 2.66
C LEU A 451 62.75 -70.86 1.83
#